data_AF-A0ABC8TCC9-F1
#
_entry.id   AF-A0ABC8TCC9-F1
#
_cell.length_a   1.000
_cell.length_b   1.000
_cell.length_c   1.000
_cell.angle_alpha   90.00
_cell.angle_beta   90.00
_cell.angle_gamma   90.00
#
_symmetry.space_group_name_H-M   'P 1'
#
loop_
_entity.id
_entity.type
_entity.pdbx_description
1 polymer ?
#
loop_
_entity_poly.entity_id
_entity_poly.type
_entity_poly.pdbx_seq_one_letter_code
_entity_poly.pdbx_strand_id
1 'polypeptide(L)'
;IFRDVPSDITIEVDGVTFALHKFPLVSRSGRIRKLVAEHRDSDISRIELLSLPGGAESFELAAKFCYGVNFEIISANVAQLCCVSDYLEMNEEYSKENLGSRAEEYLDSIVCKNLEMCVEVLQHCENLIPLADELKIVGRCIDAIASKACVEQIASSFSRLEYSSSGRLHMNRQAKCGRDWWIEDLSVLRIDLYQLVITAMKCRGVRPESIGASLVNYAQKELTKKSSLWNQSSQPKVDLVSGSSGHERLVVETIVSLLPVEKFTVPINFLLGCCEAL
;
A
#
# COMPACT_ATOMS: atom_id res chain seq x y z
N ILE A 1 20.03 -0.84 -22.09
CA ILE A 1 20.25 -2.21 -22.62
C ILE A 1 20.99 -2.06 -23.94
N PHE A 2 22.13 -2.75 -24.10
CA PHE A 2 22.95 -2.68 -25.32
C PHE A 2 22.15 -3.22 -26.51
N ARG A 3 21.86 -2.36 -27.49
CA ARG A 3 21.11 -2.75 -28.70
C ARG A 3 22.02 -3.23 -29.83
N ASP A 4 23.31 -2.91 -29.73
CA ASP A 4 24.30 -3.17 -30.78
C ASP A 4 25.02 -4.52 -30.59
N VAL A 5 24.65 -5.29 -29.57
CA VAL A 5 25.17 -6.63 -29.27
C VAL A 5 24.03 -7.64 -29.33
N PRO A 6 24.20 -8.79 -30.00
CA PRO A 6 23.19 -9.85 -30.00
C PRO A 6 22.90 -10.36 -28.58
N SER A 7 21.62 -10.49 -28.24
CA SER A 7 21.18 -11.12 -26.99
C SER A 7 21.57 -12.59 -26.93
N ASP A 8 22.02 -13.06 -25.77
CA ASP A 8 22.42 -14.46 -25.53
C ASP A 8 21.42 -15.21 -24.61
N ILE A 9 20.35 -14.53 -24.19
CA ILE A 9 19.26 -15.07 -23.37
C ILE A 9 17.95 -14.30 -23.64
N THR A 10 16.84 -15.02 -23.64
CA THR A 10 15.47 -14.50 -23.65
C THR A 10 14.84 -14.85 -22.31
N ILE A 11 14.28 -13.87 -21.62
CA ILE A 11 13.47 -14.11 -20.41
C ILE A 11 12.02 -13.84 -20.74
N GLU A 12 11.13 -14.75 -20.34
CA GLU A 12 9.69 -14.63 -20.48
C GLU A 12 9.05 -14.43 -19.11
N VAL A 13 8.19 -13.40 -19.00
CA VAL A 13 7.42 -13.06 -17.80
C VAL A 13 6.01 -12.70 -18.24
N ASP A 14 5.00 -13.43 -17.79
CA ASP A 14 3.58 -13.20 -18.13
C ASP A 14 3.31 -13.04 -19.64
N GLY A 15 4.00 -13.83 -20.48
CA GLY A 15 3.90 -13.79 -21.93
C GLY A 15 4.65 -12.63 -22.61
N VAL A 16 5.27 -11.72 -21.84
CA VAL A 16 6.18 -10.69 -22.34
C VAL A 16 7.60 -11.27 -22.42
N THR A 17 8.29 -11.01 -23.53
CA THR A 17 9.64 -11.53 -23.76
C THR A 17 10.69 -10.42 -23.76
N PHE A 18 11.82 -10.71 -23.13
CA PHE A 18 12.95 -9.80 -22.96
C PHE A 18 14.21 -10.42 -23.56
N ALA A 19 14.68 -9.89 -24.69
CA ALA A 19 15.97 -10.24 -25.26
C ALA A 19 17.10 -9.52 -24.50
N LEU A 20 17.92 -10.27 -23.77
CA LEU A 20 18.88 -9.76 -22.79
C LEU A 20 20.25 -10.44 -22.91
N HIS A 21 21.15 -10.09 -22.01
CA HIS A 21 22.51 -10.62 -21.90
C HIS A 21 22.66 -11.33 -20.54
N LYS A 22 23.26 -12.52 -20.52
CA LYS A 22 23.45 -13.35 -19.33
C LYS A 22 24.27 -12.60 -18.27
N PHE A 23 25.39 -12.00 -18.66
CA PHE A 23 26.36 -11.43 -17.73
C PHE A 23 25.77 -10.35 -16.79
N PRO A 24 25.09 -9.29 -17.28
CA PRO A 24 24.44 -8.31 -16.41
C PRO A 24 23.50 -8.96 -15.37
N LEU A 25 22.72 -9.95 -15.79
CA LEU A 25 21.70 -10.58 -14.94
C LEU A 25 22.32 -11.51 -13.89
N VAL A 26 23.17 -12.46 -14.30
CA VAL A 26 23.79 -13.45 -13.37
C VAL A 26 24.75 -12.79 -12.38
N SER A 27 25.23 -11.58 -12.69
CA SER A 27 26.08 -10.82 -11.77
C SER A 27 25.30 -10.29 -10.56
N ARG A 28 23.98 -10.08 -10.66
CA ARG A 28 23.17 -9.45 -9.60
C ARG A 28 21.97 -10.26 -9.13
N SER A 29 21.53 -11.28 -9.87
CA SER A 29 20.42 -12.16 -9.50
C SER A 29 20.90 -13.59 -9.24
N GLY A 30 20.63 -14.08 -8.03
CA GLY A 30 20.91 -15.46 -7.66
C GLY A 30 20.07 -16.48 -8.40
N ARG A 31 18.76 -16.21 -8.52
CA ARG A 31 17.85 -17.09 -9.24
C ARG A 31 18.22 -17.23 -10.71
N ILE A 32 18.51 -16.13 -11.40
CA ILE A 32 18.92 -16.18 -12.80
C ILE A 32 20.28 -16.89 -12.93
N ARG A 33 21.23 -16.66 -12.01
CA ARG A 33 22.52 -17.38 -12.00
C ARG A 33 22.33 -18.90 -11.88
N LYS A 34 21.44 -19.36 -10.99
CA LYS A 34 21.11 -20.79 -10.82
C LYS A 34 20.46 -21.36 -12.08
N LEU A 35 19.42 -20.71 -12.59
CA LEU A 35 18.71 -21.15 -13.80
C LEU A 35 19.63 -21.21 -15.03
N VAL A 36 20.54 -20.25 -15.19
CA VAL A 36 21.53 -20.30 -16.28
C VAL A 36 22.57 -21.42 -16.07
N ALA A 37 22.92 -21.74 -14.83
CA ALA A 37 23.90 -22.78 -14.51
C ALA A 37 23.35 -24.22 -14.68
N GLU A 38 22.07 -24.44 -14.35
CA GLU A 38 21.40 -25.74 -14.49
C GLU A 38 21.27 -26.20 -15.95
N HIS A 39 21.31 -25.27 -16.89
CA HIS A 39 21.08 -25.52 -18.31
C HIS A 39 22.37 -25.45 -19.15
N ARG A 40 23.54 -25.57 -18.54
CA ARG A 40 24.85 -25.49 -19.23
C ARG A 40 25.02 -26.48 -20.39
N ASP A 41 24.33 -27.61 -20.36
CA ASP A 41 24.44 -28.69 -21.36
C ASP A 41 23.39 -28.61 -22.48
N SER A 42 22.53 -27.61 -22.45
CA SER A 42 21.47 -27.37 -23.43
C SER A 42 21.55 -25.92 -23.91
N ASP A 43 21.41 -25.66 -25.21
CA ASP A 43 21.35 -24.31 -25.80
C ASP A 43 20.05 -23.58 -25.41
N ILE A 44 19.80 -23.42 -24.11
CA ILE A 44 18.62 -22.73 -23.62
C ILE A 44 18.90 -21.23 -23.71
N SER A 45 18.38 -20.68 -24.80
CA SER A 45 18.26 -19.26 -25.05
C SER A 45 16.98 -18.66 -24.45
N ARG A 46 16.15 -19.44 -23.75
CA ARG A 46 14.85 -18.98 -23.22
C ARG A 46 14.59 -19.50 -21.80
N ILE A 47 14.40 -18.59 -20.84
CA ILE A 47 14.02 -18.89 -19.46
C ILE A 47 12.66 -18.27 -19.18
N GLU A 48 11.74 -19.07 -18.64
CA GLU A 48 10.44 -18.59 -18.19
C GLU A 48 10.47 -18.35 -16.67
N LEU A 49 10.03 -17.16 -16.24
CA LEU A 49 9.86 -16.81 -14.84
C LEU A 49 8.37 -16.86 -14.49
N LEU A 50 7.97 -17.95 -13.85
CA LEU A 50 6.58 -18.18 -13.47
C LEU A 50 6.19 -17.40 -12.21
N SER A 51 5.01 -16.79 -12.22
CA SER A 51 4.41 -16.13 -11.05
C SER A 51 5.29 -15.02 -10.46
N LEU A 52 5.93 -14.21 -11.32
CA LEU A 52 6.77 -13.10 -10.87
C LEU A 52 5.89 -11.98 -10.24
N PRO A 53 6.14 -11.58 -8.99
CA PRO A 53 5.37 -10.52 -8.33
C PRO A 53 5.43 -9.17 -9.07
N GLY A 54 4.28 -8.63 -9.44
CA GLY A 54 4.15 -7.41 -10.24
C GLY A 54 4.54 -7.58 -11.71
N GLY A 55 4.77 -8.82 -12.15
CA GLY A 55 4.87 -9.21 -13.55
C GLY A 55 6.01 -8.57 -14.34
N ALA A 56 5.79 -8.44 -15.65
CA ALA A 56 6.78 -7.96 -16.61
C ALA A 56 7.35 -6.57 -16.27
N GLU A 57 6.54 -5.67 -15.70
CA GLU A 57 6.96 -4.32 -15.34
C GLU A 57 7.99 -4.33 -14.19
N SER A 58 7.74 -5.10 -13.14
CA SER A 58 8.70 -5.33 -12.05
C SER A 58 10.00 -5.91 -12.56
N PHE A 59 9.91 -6.90 -13.46
CA PHE A 59 11.09 -7.51 -14.06
C PHE A 59 11.88 -6.53 -14.91
N GLU A 60 11.22 -5.64 -15.67
CA GLU A 60 11.90 -4.61 -16.46
C GLU A 60 12.75 -3.68 -15.57
N LEU A 61 12.23 -3.27 -14.41
CA LEU A 61 12.99 -2.47 -13.44
C LEU A 61 14.19 -3.23 -12.88
N ALA A 62 14.01 -4.50 -12.51
CA ALA A 62 15.11 -5.36 -12.06
C ALA A 62 16.17 -5.56 -13.15
N ALA A 63 15.75 -5.75 -14.41
CA ALA A 63 16.65 -5.85 -15.55
C ALA A 63 17.40 -4.52 -15.78
N LYS A 64 16.71 -3.38 -15.76
CA LYS A 64 17.35 -2.04 -15.83
C LYS A 64 18.43 -1.90 -14.76
N PHE A 65 18.14 -2.31 -13.52
CA PHE A 65 19.12 -2.31 -12.44
C PHE A 65 20.35 -3.17 -12.76
N CYS A 66 20.16 -4.40 -13.23
CA CYS A 66 21.25 -5.31 -13.63
C CYS A 66 22.17 -4.70 -14.70
N TYR A 67 21.62 -3.90 -15.61
CA TYR A 67 22.39 -3.19 -16.64
C TYR A 67 23.02 -1.87 -16.16
N GLY A 68 22.88 -1.52 -14.87
CA GLY A 68 23.36 -0.25 -14.34
C GLY A 68 22.60 0.97 -14.86
N VAL A 69 21.36 0.77 -15.35
CA VAL A 69 20.48 1.89 -15.71
C VAL A 69 19.97 2.51 -14.42
N ASN A 70 20.18 3.81 -14.28
CA ASN A 70 19.66 4.56 -13.15
C ASN A 70 18.15 4.80 -13.32
N PHE A 71 17.40 4.44 -12.29
CA PHE A 71 16.02 4.85 -12.09
C PHE A 71 15.82 5.18 -10.60
N GLU A 72 14.77 5.93 -10.31
CA GLU A 72 14.47 6.35 -8.95
C GLU A 72 13.63 5.30 -8.20
N ILE A 73 14.02 5.02 -6.95
CA ILE A 73 13.20 4.25 -6.02
C ILE A 73 12.26 5.24 -5.35
N ILE A 74 10.95 5.03 -5.50
CA ILE A 74 9.89 5.91 -5.02
C ILE A 74 8.78 5.08 -4.34
N SER A 75 7.88 5.74 -3.62
CA SER A 75 6.73 5.09 -2.97
C SER A 75 5.85 4.28 -3.93
N ALA A 76 5.71 4.71 -5.19
CA ALA A 76 4.93 3.99 -6.19
C ALA A 76 5.55 2.65 -6.66
N ASN A 77 6.88 2.46 -6.53
CA ASN A 77 7.55 1.25 -7.05
C ASN A 77 8.27 0.42 -5.98
N VAL A 78 8.53 0.95 -4.79
CA VAL A 78 9.37 0.28 -3.79
C VAL A 78 8.82 -1.10 -3.38
N ALA A 79 7.50 -1.26 -3.26
CA ALA A 79 6.92 -2.57 -2.93
C ALA A 79 7.19 -3.62 -4.02
N GLN A 80 7.05 -3.22 -5.29
CA GLN A 80 7.36 -4.07 -6.43
C GLN A 80 8.85 -4.43 -6.44
N LEU A 81 9.73 -3.46 -6.17
CA LEU A 81 11.17 -3.66 -6.13
C LEU A 81 11.59 -4.61 -5.01
N CYS A 82 11.02 -4.51 -3.81
CA CYS A 82 11.26 -5.46 -2.73
C CYS A 82 10.82 -6.87 -3.15
N CYS A 83 9.60 -7.02 -3.67
CA CYS A 83 9.04 -8.31 -4.06
C CYS A 83 9.82 -8.99 -5.20
N VAL A 84 10.16 -8.24 -6.25
CA VAL A 84 10.93 -8.80 -7.39
C VAL A 84 12.37 -9.08 -7.01
N SER A 85 12.96 -8.27 -6.12
CA SER A 85 14.33 -8.51 -5.64
C SER A 85 14.40 -9.79 -4.81
N ASP A 86 13.42 -10.01 -3.93
CA ASP A 86 13.31 -11.26 -3.18
C ASP A 86 13.14 -12.46 -4.13
N TYR A 87 12.17 -12.39 -5.03
CA TYR A 87 11.89 -13.46 -6.01
C TYR A 87 13.11 -13.81 -6.88
N LEU A 88 13.89 -12.80 -7.31
CA LEU A 88 15.08 -12.96 -8.14
C LEU A 88 16.36 -13.21 -7.33
N GLU A 89 16.28 -13.25 -6.00
CA GLU A 89 17.42 -13.36 -5.08
C GLU A 89 18.48 -12.27 -5.35
N MET A 90 18.05 -11.02 -5.46
CA MET A 90 18.92 -9.85 -5.70
C MET A 90 19.40 -9.24 -4.38
N ASN A 91 20.32 -9.95 -3.72
CA ASN A 91 20.88 -9.59 -2.42
C ASN A 91 22.41 -9.40 -2.46
N GLU A 92 22.98 -9.16 -1.29
CA GLU A 92 24.38 -8.79 -1.05
C GLU A 92 25.37 -9.92 -1.36
N GLU A 93 24.90 -11.17 -1.44
CA GLU A 93 25.73 -12.31 -1.87
C GLU A 93 26.14 -12.19 -3.34
N TYR A 94 25.36 -11.46 -4.14
CA TYR A 94 25.57 -11.31 -5.57
C TYR A 94 26.20 -9.97 -5.95
N SER A 95 25.80 -8.89 -5.29
CA SER A 95 26.32 -7.55 -5.57
C SER A 95 26.22 -6.66 -4.33
N LYS A 96 27.21 -5.78 -4.10
CA LYS A 96 27.11 -4.77 -3.05
C LYS A 96 26.03 -3.75 -3.42
N GLU A 97 25.23 -3.31 -2.44
CA GLU A 97 24.13 -2.36 -2.64
C GLU A 97 23.17 -2.85 -3.75
N ASN A 98 22.80 -4.13 -3.67
CA ASN A 98 21.91 -4.75 -4.64
C ASN A 98 20.49 -4.15 -4.54
N LEU A 99 19.62 -4.52 -5.48
CA LEU A 99 18.28 -3.93 -5.55
C LEU A 99 17.46 -4.16 -4.28
N GLY A 100 17.57 -5.34 -3.67
CA GLY A 100 16.88 -5.69 -2.43
C GLY A 100 17.19 -4.71 -1.30
N SER A 101 18.47 -4.57 -0.92
CA SER A 101 18.86 -3.67 0.17
C SER A 101 18.53 -2.21 -0.10
N ARG A 102 18.71 -1.73 -1.34
CA ARG A 102 18.38 -0.35 -1.69
C ARG A 102 16.88 -0.07 -1.59
N ALA A 103 16.04 -1.01 -1.99
CA ALA A 103 14.59 -0.88 -1.86
C ALA A 103 14.16 -0.95 -0.39
N GLU A 104 14.72 -1.88 0.40
CA GLU A 104 14.43 -2.00 1.83
C GLU A 104 14.87 -0.76 2.62
N GLU A 105 16.05 -0.22 2.34
CA GLU A 105 16.55 0.98 2.99
C GLU A 105 15.66 2.20 2.71
N TYR A 106 15.19 2.35 1.46
CA TYR A 106 14.23 3.40 1.11
C TYR A 106 12.89 3.22 1.84
N LEU A 107 12.40 1.98 1.93
CA LEU A 107 11.17 1.65 2.64
C LEU A 107 11.29 2.04 4.14
N ASP A 108 12.39 1.71 4.80
CA ASP A 108 12.59 2.02 6.23
C ASP A 108 12.88 3.48 6.52
N SER A 109 13.78 4.07 5.72
CA SER A 109 14.38 5.37 6.03
C SER A 109 13.53 6.53 5.51
N ILE A 110 12.77 6.30 4.43
CA ILE A 110 11.96 7.34 3.77
C ILE A 110 10.48 7.05 3.92
N VAL A 111 9.99 5.92 3.40
CA VAL A 111 8.54 5.62 3.35
C VAL A 111 7.96 5.49 4.75
N CYS A 112 8.53 4.66 5.62
CA CYS A 112 8.04 4.50 7.00
C CYS A 112 8.16 5.80 7.84
N LYS A 113 8.81 6.85 7.30
CA LYS A 113 8.89 8.20 7.88
C LYS A 113 7.94 9.19 7.22
N ASN A 114 7.03 8.75 6.34
CA ASN A 114 5.94 9.56 5.79
C ASN A 114 4.63 8.73 5.69
N LEU A 115 3.54 9.20 6.31
CA LEU A 115 2.26 8.47 6.30
C LEU A 115 1.65 8.41 4.90
N GLU A 116 1.69 9.50 4.13
CA GLU A 116 1.16 9.55 2.76
C GLU A 116 1.88 8.53 1.86
N MET A 117 3.21 8.46 1.95
CA MET A 117 4.00 7.46 1.22
C MET A 117 3.67 6.02 1.66
N CYS A 118 3.41 5.79 2.96
CA CYS A 118 2.97 4.47 3.43
C CYS A 118 1.61 4.09 2.83
N VAL A 119 0.68 5.05 2.71
CA VAL A 119 -0.63 4.83 2.08
C VAL A 119 -0.46 4.47 0.60
N GLU A 120 0.36 5.23 -0.13
CA GLU A 120 0.65 4.93 -1.54
C GLU A 120 1.28 3.55 -1.72
N VAL A 121 2.23 3.17 -0.86
CA VAL A 121 2.82 1.82 -0.88
C VAL A 121 1.78 0.74 -0.63
N LEU A 122 0.86 0.93 0.34
CA LEU A 122 -0.22 -0.01 0.60
C LEU A 122 -1.14 -0.21 -0.61
N GLN A 123 -1.42 0.84 -1.39
CA GLN A 123 -2.21 0.71 -2.63
C GLN A 123 -1.49 -0.16 -3.67
N HIS A 124 -0.18 0.00 -3.81
CA HIS A 124 0.61 -0.80 -4.76
C HIS A 124 0.81 -2.25 -4.29
N CYS A 125 0.69 -2.54 -2.99
CA CYS A 125 0.74 -3.89 -2.44
C CYS A 125 -0.45 -4.77 -2.85
N GLU A 126 -1.58 -4.20 -3.27
CA GLU A 126 -2.80 -4.95 -3.61
C GLU A 126 -2.56 -6.03 -4.69
N ASN A 127 -1.67 -5.74 -5.64
CA ASN A 127 -1.31 -6.65 -6.73
C ASN A 127 -0.06 -7.51 -6.42
N LEU A 128 0.46 -7.42 -5.20
CA LEU A 128 1.70 -8.07 -4.76
C LEU A 128 1.49 -9.05 -3.59
N ILE A 129 0.27 -9.09 -3.04
CA ILE A 129 -0.13 -10.08 -2.03
C ILE A 129 -0.20 -11.47 -2.68
N PRO A 130 0.29 -12.54 -2.01
CA PRO A 130 0.68 -12.59 -0.60
C PRO A 130 2.11 -12.15 -0.28
N LEU A 131 3.00 -12.08 -1.26
CA LEU A 131 4.44 -11.87 -1.00
C LEU A 131 4.74 -10.56 -0.27
N ALA A 132 4.05 -9.46 -0.61
CA ALA A 132 4.24 -8.19 0.09
C ALA A 132 3.93 -8.27 1.60
N ASP A 133 3.02 -9.15 2.02
CA ASP A 133 2.70 -9.38 3.44
C ASP A 133 3.71 -10.34 4.11
N GLU A 134 4.17 -11.34 3.38
CA GLU A 134 5.24 -12.25 3.81
C GLU A 134 6.55 -11.48 4.09
N LEU A 135 6.91 -10.55 3.20
CA LEU A 135 8.03 -9.62 3.33
C LEU A 135 7.78 -8.47 4.32
N LYS A 136 6.63 -8.46 5.00
CA LYS A 136 6.24 -7.48 6.03
C LYS A 136 6.18 -6.03 5.55
N ILE A 137 6.08 -5.80 4.24
CA ILE A 137 5.93 -4.45 3.66
C ILE A 137 4.62 -3.84 4.15
N VAL A 138 3.52 -4.61 4.04
CA VAL A 138 2.18 -4.21 4.47
C VAL A 138 2.14 -3.88 5.96
N GLY A 139 2.65 -4.80 6.81
CA GLY A 139 2.71 -4.61 8.26
C GLY A 139 3.52 -3.38 8.68
N ARG A 140 4.71 -3.19 8.10
CA ARG A 140 5.57 -2.03 8.37
C ARG A 140 4.88 -0.71 8.02
N CYS A 141 4.17 -0.64 6.89
CA CYS A 141 3.42 0.56 6.50
C CYS A 141 2.26 0.82 7.46
N ILE A 142 1.47 -0.20 7.82
CA ILE A 142 0.38 -0.08 8.80
C ILE A 142 0.90 0.43 10.15
N ASP A 143 2.00 -0.15 10.63
CA ASP A 143 2.61 0.23 11.90
C ASP A 143 3.14 1.67 11.90
N ALA A 144 3.75 2.09 10.78
CA ALA A 144 4.24 3.45 10.60
C ALA A 144 3.08 4.47 10.57
N ILE A 145 2.01 4.19 9.82
CA ILE A 145 0.79 5.02 9.78
C ILE A 145 0.23 5.19 11.19
N ALA A 146 0.01 4.07 11.90
CA ALA A 146 -0.59 4.09 13.22
C ALA A 146 0.29 4.80 14.27
N SER A 147 1.62 4.61 14.22
CA SER A 147 2.56 5.31 15.08
C SER A 147 2.53 6.82 14.85
N LYS A 148 2.59 7.26 13.59
CA LYS A 148 2.63 8.67 13.22
C LYS A 148 1.35 9.41 13.57
N ALA A 149 0.20 8.85 13.22
CA ALA A 149 -1.09 9.42 13.58
C ALA A 149 -1.23 9.59 15.10
N CYS A 150 -0.77 8.60 15.88
CA CYS A 150 -0.77 8.69 17.35
C CYS A 150 0.16 9.81 17.86
N VAL A 151 1.41 9.87 17.41
CA VAL A 151 2.39 10.89 17.81
C VAL A 151 1.87 12.30 17.50
N GLU A 152 1.29 12.51 16.32
CA GLU A 152 0.72 13.81 15.94
C GLU A 152 -0.46 14.20 16.81
N GLN A 153 -1.33 13.25 17.16
CA GLN A 153 -2.45 13.53 18.07
C GLN A 153 -1.99 13.86 19.49
N ILE A 154 -0.92 13.22 19.96
CA ILE A 154 -0.28 13.54 21.23
C ILE A 154 0.30 14.97 21.16
N ALA A 155 1.07 15.29 20.12
CA ALA A 155 1.63 16.62 19.92
C ALA A 155 0.54 17.71 19.84
N SER A 156 -0.53 17.44 19.10
CA SER A 156 -1.71 18.32 19.02
C SER A 156 -2.47 18.44 20.34
N SER A 157 -2.38 17.45 21.23
CA SER A 157 -3.00 17.55 22.55
C SER A 157 -2.17 18.48 23.44
N PHE A 158 -0.83 18.35 23.42
CA PHE A 158 0.06 19.24 24.16
C PHE A 158 -0.02 20.70 23.70
N SER A 159 -0.19 20.96 22.40
CA SER A 159 -0.31 22.34 21.88
C SER A 159 -1.58 23.06 22.37
N ARG A 160 -2.56 22.33 22.91
CA ARG A 160 -3.81 22.87 23.47
C ARG A 160 -3.72 23.16 24.95
N LEU A 161 -2.61 22.83 25.61
CA LEU A 161 -2.40 23.15 27.01
C LEU A 161 -2.09 24.62 27.17
N GLU A 162 -2.93 25.31 27.94
CA GLU A 162 -2.73 26.71 28.29
C GLU A 162 -2.66 26.86 29.81
N TYR A 163 -1.81 27.75 30.28
CA TYR A 163 -1.73 28.10 31.69
C TYR A 163 -2.79 29.14 32.01
N SER A 164 -3.73 28.78 32.88
CA SER A 164 -4.72 29.74 33.38
C SER A 164 -4.07 30.71 34.37
N SER A 165 -4.69 31.87 34.55
CA SER A 165 -4.30 32.88 35.55
C SER A 165 -4.27 32.34 36.99
N SER A 166 -4.94 31.21 37.26
CA SER A 166 -4.96 30.52 38.56
C SER A 166 -3.77 29.60 38.82
N GLY A 167 -2.81 29.51 37.89
CA GLY A 167 -1.68 28.61 38.03
C GLY A 167 -1.93 27.19 37.55
N ARG A 168 -3.10 26.90 36.97
CA ARG A 168 -3.50 25.56 36.55
C ARG A 168 -3.41 25.40 35.04
N LEU A 169 -2.87 24.27 34.60
CA LEU A 169 -2.96 23.83 33.21
C LEU A 169 -4.41 23.50 32.88
N HIS A 170 -4.90 24.03 31.77
CA HIS A 170 -6.21 23.70 31.22
C HIS A 170 -6.10 23.42 29.73
N MET A 171 -6.99 22.56 29.22
CA MET A 171 -7.09 22.31 27.80
C MET A 171 -7.97 23.37 27.15
N ASN A 172 -7.42 24.11 26.19
CA ASN A 172 -8.21 24.98 25.35
C ASN A 172 -9.10 24.12 24.44
N ARG A 173 -10.40 24.09 24.78
CA ARG A 173 -11.43 23.39 24.01
C ARG A 173 -11.84 24.12 22.73
N GLN A 174 -11.52 25.41 22.62
CA GLN A 174 -11.81 26.25 21.45
C GLN A 174 -10.66 26.28 20.44
N ALA A 175 -9.45 25.86 20.85
CA ALA A 175 -8.36 25.56 19.93
C ALA A 175 -8.82 24.46 18.97
N LYS A 176 -9.14 24.86 17.73
CA LYS A 176 -9.49 23.93 16.66
C LYS A 176 -8.27 23.04 16.40
N CYS A 177 -8.38 21.76 16.72
CA CYS A 177 -7.54 20.77 16.07
C CYS A 177 -7.90 20.84 14.58
N GLY A 178 -6.91 21.01 13.70
CA GLY A 178 -7.12 20.82 12.27
C GLY A 178 -7.76 19.45 12.05
N ARG A 179 -8.61 19.34 11.02
CA ARG A 179 -9.06 18.03 10.52
C ARG A 179 -7.81 17.17 10.38
N ASP A 180 -7.83 15.96 10.93
CA ASP A 180 -6.72 15.04 10.78
C ASP A 180 -6.51 14.78 9.28
N TRP A 181 -5.40 15.26 8.73
CA TRP A 181 -5.13 15.30 7.29
C TRP A 181 -5.12 13.89 6.67
N TRP A 182 -4.66 12.90 7.43
CA TRP A 182 -4.60 11.50 7.02
C TRP A 182 -5.98 10.88 6.75
N ILE A 183 -7.09 11.48 7.20
CA ILE A 183 -8.44 10.94 6.96
C ILE A 183 -8.74 10.84 5.46
N GLU A 184 -8.31 11.82 4.68
CA GLU A 184 -8.54 11.84 3.24
C GLU A 184 -7.62 10.85 2.53
N ASP A 185 -6.36 10.77 2.95
CA ASP A 185 -5.39 9.82 2.40
C ASP A 185 -5.79 8.37 2.68
N LEU A 186 -6.20 8.02 3.90
CA LEU A 186 -6.63 6.64 4.20
C LEU A 186 -7.87 6.21 3.40
N SER A 187 -8.69 7.17 2.96
CA SER A 187 -9.91 6.88 2.20
C SER A 187 -9.67 6.42 0.76
N VAL A 188 -8.42 6.34 0.29
CA VAL A 188 -8.10 5.73 -1.01
C VAL A 188 -7.79 4.24 -0.93
N LEU A 189 -7.61 3.70 0.28
CA LEU A 189 -7.34 2.28 0.50
C LEU A 189 -8.59 1.43 0.29
N ARG A 190 -8.42 0.22 -0.24
CA ARG A 190 -9.47 -0.80 -0.18
C ARG A 190 -9.88 -1.11 1.26
N ILE A 191 -11.13 -1.56 1.42
CA ILE A 191 -11.76 -1.77 2.72
C ILE A 191 -11.00 -2.74 3.64
N ASP A 192 -10.36 -3.77 3.08
CA ASP A 192 -9.52 -4.72 3.80
C ASP A 192 -8.26 -4.07 4.38
N LEU A 193 -7.52 -3.31 3.59
CA LEU A 193 -6.34 -2.57 4.06
C LEU A 193 -6.74 -1.43 5.02
N TYR A 194 -7.82 -0.72 4.70
CA TYR A 194 -8.37 0.33 5.56
C TYR A 194 -8.75 -0.23 6.94
N GLN A 195 -9.40 -1.39 7.00
CA GLN A 195 -9.73 -2.07 8.26
C GLN A 195 -8.50 -2.38 9.08
N LEU A 196 -7.44 -2.91 8.46
CA LEU A 196 -6.18 -3.21 9.14
C LEU A 196 -5.51 -1.94 9.70
N VAL A 197 -5.47 -0.87 8.91
CA VAL A 197 -4.92 0.42 9.33
C VAL A 197 -5.72 0.99 10.52
N ILE A 198 -7.05 1.07 10.42
CA ILE A 198 -7.89 1.60 11.50
C ILE A 198 -7.78 0.76 12.76
N THR A 199 -7.70 -0.57 12.63
CA THR A 199 -7.50 -1.46 13.77
C THR A 199 -6.17 -1.18 14.47
N ALA A 200 -5.08 -1.04 13.71
CA ALA A 200 -3.78 -0.70 14.26
C ALA A 200 -3.77 0.68 14.92
N MET A 201 -4.43 1.68 14.31
CA MET A 201 -4.59 3.01 14.87
C MET A 201 -5.34 3.00 16.21
N LYS A 202 -6.45 2.25 16.30
CA LYS A 202 -7.17 2.04 17.56
C LYS A 202 -6.25 1.42 18.64
N CYS A 203 -5.51 0.36 18.28
CA CYS A 203 -4.57 -0.29 19.19
C CYS A 203 -3.43 0.64 19.65
N ARG A 204 -3.01 1.59 18.81
CA ARG A 204 -1.98 2.59 19.14
C ARG A 204 -2.52 3.79 19.92
N GLY A 205 -3.82 3.86 20.20
CA GLY A 205 -4.43 4.91 21.01
C GLY A 205 -4.78 6.18 20.24
N VAL A 206 -4.99 6.07 18.91
CA VAL A 206 -5.57 7.18 18.14
C VAL A 206 -6.98 7.47 18.67
N ARG A 207 -7.28 8.76 18.87
CA ARG A 207 -8.51 9.24 19.50
C ARG A 207 -9.77 8.67 18.82
N PRO A 208 -10.75 8.18 19.60
CA PRO A 208 -12.02 7.68 19.08
C PRO A 208 -12.75 8.65 18.14
N GLU A 209 -12.71 9.96 18.40
CA GLU A 209 -13.37 10.97 17.56
C GLU A 209 -12.74 11.06 16.17
N SER A 210 -11.43 10.95 16.09
CA SER A 210 -10.69 10.97 14.82
C SER A 210 -10.92 9.67 14.03
N ILE A 211 -10.96 8.53 14.71
CA ILE A 211 -11.35 7.25 14.12
C ILE A 211 -12.79 7.34 13.57
N GLY A 212 -13.72 7.86 14.37
CA GLY A 212 -15.11 8.07 13.96
C GLY A 212 -15.22 8.97 12.72
N ALA A 213 -14.52 10.11 12.71
CA ALA A 213 -14.47 11.01 11.56
C ALA A 213 -13.90 10.32 10.31
N SER A 214 -12.86 9.49 10.46
CA SER A 214 -12.30 8.70 9.36
C SER A 214 -13.32 7.71 8.79
N LEU A 215 -14.01 6.96 9.66
CA LEU A 215 -15.04 5.99 9.26
C LEU A 215 -16.19 6.66 8.50
N VAL A 216 -16.65 7.81 8.98
CA VAL A 216 -17.70 8.60 8.30
C VAL A 216 -17.21 9.06 6.93
N ASN A 217 -15.99 9.60 6.83
CA ASN A 217 -15.41 10.05 5.57
C ASN A 217 -15.26 8.91 4.57
N TYR A 218 -14.75 7.75 5.02
CA TYR A 218 -14.60 6.56 4.20
C TYR A 218 -15.95 6.08 3.66
N ALA A 219 -16.94 5.94 4.54
CA ALA A 219 -18.29 5.53 4.19
C ALA A 219 -18.94 6.49 3.18
N GLN A 220 -18.84 7.79 3.42
CA GLN A 220 -19.37 8.80 2.51
C GLN A 220 -18.71 8.68 1.14
N LYS A 221 -17.39 8.53 1.08
CA LYS A 221 -16.66 8.41 -0.17
C LYS A 221 -17.06 7.13 -0.94
N GLU A 222 -17.07 5.98 -0.30
CA GLU A 222 -17.40 4.71 -0.97
C GLU A 222 -18.88 4.55 -1.34
N LEU A 223 -19.79 5.04 -0.49
CA LEU A 223 -21.23 4.91 -0.73
C LEU A 223 -21.81 6.05 -1.58
N THR A 224 -21.24 7.26 -1.53
CA THR A 224 -21.72 8.41 -2.35
C THR A 224 -21.11 8.44 -3.75
N LYS A 225 -19.90 7.91 -3.96
CA LYS A 225 -19.31 7.74 -5.32
C LYS A 225 -20.23 6.97 -6.28
N LYS A 226 -21.15 6.15 -5.75
CA LYS A 226 -22.11 5.37 -6.55
C LYS A 226 -23.49 6.02 -6.68
N SER A 227 -23.89 6.95 -5.81
CA SER A 227 -25.19 7.64 -5.94
C SER A 227 -25.21 8.64 -7.09
N SER A 228 -24.05 9.15 -7.53
CA SER A 228 -23.91 9.98 -8.74
C SER A 228 -24.07 9.19 -10.05
N LEU A 229 -23.94 7.86 -10.02
CA LEU A 229 -24.26 6.97 -11.16
C LEU A 229 -25.77 6.69 -11.26
N TRP A 230 -26.53 6.88 -10.18
CA TRP A 230 -27.99 6.67 -10.16
C TRP A 230 -28.79 7.85 -10.74
N ASN A 231 -28.19 9.04 -10.84
CA ASN A 231 -28.88 10.25 -11.33
C ASN A 231 -28.78 10.47 -12.85
N GLN A 232 -28.30 9.49 -13.63
CA GLN A 232 -28.37 9.54 -15.10
C GLN A 232 -29.47 8.63 -15.65
N SER A 233 -30.58 9.31 -15.95
CA SER A 233 -31.71 8.93 -16.82
C SER A 233 -32.46 7.63 -16.54
N SER A 234 -33.73 7.85 -16.20
CA SER A 234 -34.90 7.09 -16.63
C SER A 234 -34.69 6.31 -17.93
N GLN A 235 -34.67 4.97 -17.86
CA GLN A 235 -35.28 3.99 -18.80
C GLN A 235 -35.14 2.56 -18.22
N PRO A 236 -36.05 1.61 -18.55
CA PRO A 236 -36.22 0.37 -17.79
C PRO A 236 -35.37 -0.83 -18.29
N LYS A 237 -34.84 -1.57 -17.31
CA LYS A 237 -34.46 -3.00 -17.24
C LYS A 237 -33.90 -3.73 -18.48
N VAL A 238 -32.68 -4.24 -18.35
CA VAL A 238 -32.36 -5.67 -18.55
C VAL A 238 -31.36 -6.10 -17.46
N ASP A 239 -31.55 -7.30 -16.91
CA ASP A 239 -30.91 -7.84 -15.70
C ASP A 239 -29.37 -7.83 -15.70
N LEU A 240 -28.79 -7.25 -14.65
CA LEU A 240 -27.47 -7.64 -14.12
C LEU A 240 -27.51 -7.58 -12.58
N VAL A 241 -28.16 -8.59 -12.00
CA VAL A 241 -28.20 -8.80 -10.55
C VAL A 241 -26.85 -9.37 -10.09
N SER A 242 -26.38 -8.86 -8.94
CA SER A 242 -25.51 -9.53 -7.96
C SER A 242 -24.06 -9.09 -7.74
N GLY A 243 -23.63 -7.89 -8.19
CA GLY A 243 -22.31 -7.34 -7.84
C GLY A 243 -22.28 -6.21 -6.80
N SER A 244 -23.31 -5.35 -6.77
CA SER A 244 -23.25 -4.07 -6.04
C SER A 244 -23.61 -4.17 -4.55
N SER A 245 -24.61 -4.98 -4.18
CA SER A 245 -25.06 -5.03 -2.78
C SER A 245 -24.08 -5.74 -1.86
N GLY A 246 -23.29 -6.70 -2.38
CA GLY A 246 -22.33 -7.46 -1.57
C GLY A 246 -21.16 -6.61 -1.09
N HIS A 247 -20.59 -5.79 -1.98
CA HIS A 247 -19.50 -4.90 -1.61
C HIS A 247 -19.96 -3.77 -0.67
N GLU A 248 -21.10 -3.14 -0.95
CA GLU A 248 -21.66 -2.11 -0.08
C GLU A 248 -21.97 -2.65 1.32
N ARG A 249 -22.59 -3.84 1.39
CA ARG A 249 -22.82 -4.55 2.65
C ARG A 249 -21.52 -4.86 3.39
N LEU A 250 -20.50 -5.37 2.69
CA LEU A 250 -19.19 -5.65 3.29
C LEU A 250 -18.54 -4.37 3.84
N VAL A 251 -18.61 -3.25 3.10
CA VAL A 251 -18.12 -1.96 3.57
C VAL A 251 -18.85 -1.52 4.84
N VAL A 252 -20.19 -1.62 4.87
CA VAL A 252 -20.99 -1.25 6.04
C VAL A 252 -20.72 -2.16 7.22
N GLU A 253 -20.69 -3.49 7.03
CA GLU A 253 -20.38 -4.47 8.08
C GLU A 253 -18.98 -4.20 8.68
N THR A 254 -17.98 -3.95 7.85
CA THR A 254 -16.64 -3.59 8.30
C THR A 254 -16.62 -2.27 9.05
N ILE A 255 -17.26 -1.21 8.55
CA ILE A 255 -17.36 0.08 9.25
C ILE A 255 -18.00 -0.10 10.63
N VAL A 256 -19.12 -0.82 10.70
CA VAL A 256 -19.83 -1.08 11.95
C VAL A 256 -18.95 -1.85 12.93
N SER A 257 -18.16 -2.82 12.46
CA SER A 257 -17.19 -3.54 13.29
C SER A 257 -16.07 -2.65 13.86
N LEU A 258 -15.78 -1.52 13.20
CA LEU A 258 -14.71 -0.61 13.56
C LEU A 258 -15.16 0.57 14.42
N LEU A 259 -16.48 0.81 14.54
CA LEU A 259 -17.02 1.94 15.29
C LEU A 259 -16.45 2.01 16.73
N PRO A 260 -16.08 3.22 17.21
CA PRO A 260 -15.69 3.39 18.60
C PRO A 260 -16.86 3.13 19.56
N VAL A 261 -16.56 2.63 20.75
CA VAL A 261 -17.58 2.37 21.79
C VAL A 261 -18.00 3.65 22.51
N GLU A 262 -17.19 4.69 22.41
CA GLU A 262 -17.40 5.99 23.02
C GLU A 262 -18.55 6.74 22.34
N LYS A 263 -19.42 7.33 23.16
CA LYS A 263 -20.58 8.10 22.69
C LYS A 263 -20.14 9.37 21.97
N PHE A 264 -20.93 9.78 20.98
CA PHE A 264 -20.75 11.04 20.22
C PHE A 264 -19.48 11.12 19.34
N THR A 265 -18.82 9.99 19.10
CA THR A 265 -17.68 9.89 18.16
C THR A 265 -18.11 9.94 16.70
N VAL A 266 -19.35 9.52 16.42
CA VAL A 266 -19.98 9.60 15.10
C VAL A 266 -21.37 10.23 15.18
N PRO A 267 -21.83 10.92 14.12
CA PRO A 267 -23.19 11.47 14.07
C PRO A 267 -24.30 10.40 14.14
N ILE A 268 -25.42 10.71 14.80
CA ILE A 268 -26.55 9.75 14.95
C ILE A 268 -27.17 9.40 13.60
N ASN A 269 -27.30 10.37 12.69
CA ASN A 269 -27.81 10.14 11.34
C ASN A 269 -26.92 9.18 10.53
N PHE A 270 -25.61 9.19 10.79
CA PHE A 270 -24.70 8.22 10.20
C PHE A 270 -24.98 6.80 10.70
N LEU A 271 -25.13 6.63 12.03
CA LEU A 271 -25.48 5.33 12.62
C LEU A 271 -26.81 4.79 12.10
N LEU A 272 -27.83 5.65 11.96
CA LEU A 272 -29.12 5.27 11.38
C LEU A 272 -28.97 4.79 9.94
N GLY A 273 -28.19 5.50 9.11
CA GLY A 273 -27.90 5.08 7.74
C GLY A 273 -27.15 3.73 7.65
N CYS A 274 -26.23 3.44 8.59
CA CYS A 274 -25.61 2.12 8.66
C CYS A 274 -26.61 1.02 9.02
N CYS A 275 -27.56 1.28 9.92
CA CYS A 275 -28.61 0.31 10.27
C CYS A 275 -29.58 0.04 9.12
N GLU A 276 -29.88 1.03 8.28
CA GLU A 276 -30.74 0.86 7.11
C GLU A 276 -30.06 0.07 5.97
N ALA A 277 -28.73 0.06 5.93
CA ALA A 277 -27.95 -0.61 4.89
C ALA A 277 -27.58 -2.08 5.19
N LEU A 278 -27.88 -2.57 6.40
CA LEU A 278 -27.65 -3.96 6.86
C LEU A 278 -28.92 -4.81 6.78
#